data_AF-A0A7Y9C5F8-F1
#
_entry.id   AF-A0A7Y9C5F8-F1
#
_cell.length_a   1.000
_cell.length_b   1.000
_cell.length_c   1.000
_cell.angle_alpha   90.00
_cell.angle_beta   90.00
_cell.angle_gamma   90.00
#
_symmetry.space_group_name_H-M   'P 1'
#
loop_
_entity.id
_entity.type
_entity.pdbx_description
1 polymer ?
#
loop_
_entity_poly.entity_id
_entity_poly.type
_entity_poly.pdbx_seq_one_letter_code
_entity_poly.pdbx_strand_id
1 'polypeptide(L)'
;MKSFYLLGLILCFSSGLMAQNTENPCQIAYSVEVVKKEATTQKDQYSANLNWDFSAYPAESDIKFEIVPIRDCWREVEGKQFGTAEVFKAQADKGSREFTLLGMKAKCFKWRAIITTADCNQTTDWKYYSFLPKN
;
A
#
# COMPACT_ATOMS: atom_id res chain seq x y z
N MET A 1 -56.36 -32.46 -38.53
CA MET A 1 -55.55 -31.87 -39.61
C MET A 1 -55.85 -30.39 -39.72
N LYS A 2 -54.86 -29.55 -39.40
CA LYS A 2 -54.47 -28.31 -40.10
C LYS A 2 -53.48 -27.57 -39.20
N SER A 3 -52.21 -27.63 -39.59
CA SER A 3 -51.12 -26.84 -39.03
C SER A 3 -51.42 -25.35 -39.19
N PHE A 4 -51.14 -24.57 -38.15
CA PHE A 4 -50.73 -23.19 -38.31
C PHE A 4 -49.49 -22.96 -37.48
N TYR A 5 -48.37 -22.76 -38.19
CA TYR A 5 -47.13 -22.23 -37.66
C TYR A 5 -47.38 -20.79 -37.20
N LEU A 6 -47.07 -20.48 -35.94
CA LEU A 6 -46.79 -19.10 -35.54
C LEU A 6 -45.42 -19.05 -34.87
N LEU A 7 -44.48 -18.58 -35.67
CA LEU A 7 -43.14 -18.14 -35.30
C LEU A 7 -43.30 -16.89 -34.42
N GLY A 8 -43.19 -17.05 -33.10
CA GLY A 8 -43.26 -15.94 -32.15
C GLY A 8 -41.87 -15.39 -31.85
N LEU A 9 -41.62 -14.18 -32.37
CA LEU A 9 -40.45 -13.31 -32.21
C LEU A 9 -39.68 -13.49 -30.87
N ILE A 10 -38.42 -13.91 -30.97
CA ILE A 10 -37.40 -13.66 -29.95
C ILE A 10 -37.06 -12.17 -30.03
N LEU A 11 -37.70 -11.35 -29.20
CA LEU A 11 -37.24 -9.99 -28.94
C LEU A 11 -36.13 -10.06 -27.89
N CYS A 12 -34.90 -10.11 -28.38
CA CYS A 12 -33.71 -9.76 -27.64
C CYS A 12 -33.82 -8.33 -27.12
N PHE A 13 -34.45 -8.13 -25.97
CA PHE A 13 -34.16 -6.99 -25.11
C PHE A 13 -32.87 -7.30 -24.36
N SER A 14 -31.76 -7.38 -25.08
CA SER A 14 -30.46 -7.03 -24.51
C SER A 14 -30.48 -5.52 -24.35
N SER A 15 -31.17 -5.04 -23.31
CA SER A 15 -30.81 -3.75 -22.73
C SER A 15 -29.36 -3.93 -22.29
N GLY A 16 -28.45 -3.49 -23.15
CA GLY A 16 -27.06 -3.33 -22.80
C GLY A 16 -27.04 -2.43 -21.58
N LEU A 17 -26.93 -3.05 -20.41
CA LEU A 17 -26.27 -2.44 -19.29
C LEU A 17 -24.88 -2.14 -19.82
N MET A 18 -24.72 -0.92 -20.34
CA MET A 18 -23.41 -0.29 -20.39
C MET A 18 -23.01 -0.20 -18.93
N ALA A 19 -22.38 -1.26 -18.42
CA ALA A 19 -21.57 -1.18 -17.23
C ALA A 19 -20.51 -0.15 -17.59
N GLN A 20 -20.75 1.10 -17.23
CA GLN A 20 -19.71 2.11 -17.25
C GLN A 20 -18.66 1.56 -16.29
N ASN A 21 -17.54 1.11 -16.83
CA ASN A 21 -16.32 0.91 -16.06
C ASN A 21 -15.93 2.30 -15.55
N THR A 22 -16.56 2.74 -14.47
CA THR A 22 -16.02 3.80 -13.65
C THR A 22 -14.74 3.23 -13.08
N GLU A 23 -13.60 3.60 -13.69
CA GLU A 23 -12.29 3.36 -13.10
C GLU A 23 -12.36 3.78 -11.64
N ASN A 24 -11.97 2.90 -10.74
CA ASN A 24 -12.00 3.19 -9.32
C ASN A 24 -11.00 4.34 -9.08
N PRO A 25 -11.44 5.54 -8.61
CA PRO A 25 -10.56 6.70 -8.44
C PRO A 25 -9.44 6.46 -7.43
N CYS A 26 -9.51 5.37 -6.65
CA CYS A 26 -8.46 4.94 -5.73
C CYS A 26 -7.37 4.07 -6.37
N GLN A 27 -7.53 3.54 -7.58
CA GLN A 27 -6.53 2.64 -8.17
C GLN A 27 -5.44 3.37 -8.96
N ILE A 28 -4.85 4.40 -8.35
CA ILE A 28 -3.69 5.10 -8.92
C ILE A 28 -2.42 4.34 -8.53
N ALA A 29 -1.62 3.99 -9.55
CA ALA A 29 -0.36 3.29 -9.34
C ALA A 29 0.65 4.15 -8.57
N TYR A 30 1.35 3.53 -7.62
CA TYR A 30 2.42 4.14 -6.86
C TYR A 30 3.50 3.11 -6.56
N SER A 31 4.69 3.57 -6.19
CA SER A 31 5.76 2.68 -5.74
C SER A 31 6.27 3.09 -4.37
N VAL A 32 6.55 2.09 -3.54
CA VAL A 32 7.25 2.26 -2.26
C VAL A 32 8.25 1.13 -2.14
N GLU A 33 9.49 1.49 -1.87
CA GLU A 33 10.59 0.55 -1.68
C GLU A 33 11.25 0.79 -0.34
N VAL A 34 11.61 -0.29 0.36
CA VAL A 34 12.42 -0.21 1.57
C VAL A 34 13.80 -0.78 1.30
N VAL A 35 14.80 0.10 1.22
CA VAL A 35 16.18 -0.27 0.88
C VAL A 35 17.02 -0.34 2.15
N LYS A 36 17.70 -1.47 2.36
CA LYS A 36 18.69 -1.61 3.44
C LYS A 36 19.87 -0.69 3.17
N LYS A 37 20.31 0.05 4.17
CA LYS A 37 21.54 0.85 4.12
C LYS A 37 22.51 0.27 5.14
N GLU A 38 23.69 -0.12 4.64
CA GLU A 38 24.74 -0.70 5.47
C GLU A 38 25.37 0.36 6.37
N ALA A 39 25.72 -0.03 7.60
CA ALA A 39 26.34 0.86 8.57
C ALA A 39 27.75 1.25 8.12
N THR A 40 28.01 2.54 7.92
CA THR A 40 29.34 3.00 7.47
C THR A 40 30.41 2.93 8.57
N THR A 41 30.02 2.81 9.86
CA THR A 41 30.98 2.99 10.97
C THR A 41 30.72 2.20 12.25
N GLN A 42 29.58 1.54 12.42
CA GLN A 42 29.32 0.70 13.60
C GLN A 42 28.61 -0.58 13.21
N LYS A 43 29.21 -1.75 13.52
CA LYS A 43 28.47 -3.03 13.60
C LYS A 43 27.21 -2.73 14.44
N ASP A 44 26.03 -3.06 13.92
CA ASP A 44 24.71 -2.91 14.57
C ASP A 44 23.88 -1.65 14.23
N GLN A 45 24.36 -0.73 13.39
CA GLN A 45 23.50 0.32 12.80
C GLN A 45 22.90 -0.10 11.46
N TYR A 46 21.92 -1.01 11.45
CA TYR A 46 21.11 -1.16 10.23
C TYR A 46 20.12 0.00 10.12
N SER A 47 20.10 0.62 8.94
CA SER A 47 19.05 1.56 8.56
C SER A 47 18.33 1.11 7.31
N ALA A 48 17.10 1.61 7.16
CA ALA A 48 16.26 1.37 6.02
C ALA A 48 15.74 2.71 5.51
N ASN A 49 15.85 2.91 4.20
CA ASN A 49 15.21 4.05 3.54
C ASN A 49 13.90 3.58 2.95
N LEU A 50 12.80 4.18 3.42
CA LEU A 50 11.50 4.08 2.76
C LEU A 50 11.47 5.15 1.68
N ASN A 51 11.60 4.73 0.42
CA ASN A 51 11.51 5.57 -0.77
C ASN A 51 10.11 5.44 -1.36
N TRP A 52 9.55 6.54 -1.87
CA TRP A 52 8.24 6.50 -2.51
C TRP A 52 8.18 7.36 -3.78
N ASP A 53 7.24 7.01 -4.65
CA ASP A 53 6.82 7.78 -5.80
C ASP A 53 5.29 7.73 -5.91
N PHE A 54 4.65 8.85 -5.57
CA PHE A 54 3.23 9.13 -5.70
C PHE A 54 2.96 10.18 -6.78
N SER A 55 3.89 10.42 -7.72
CA SER A 55 3.75 11.46 -8.76
C SER A 55 2.50 11.32 -9.65
N ALA A 56 1.86 10.14 -9.64
CA ALA A 56 0.60 9.90 -10.34
C ALA A 56 -0.64 10.42 -9.57
N TYR A 57 -0.51 10.76 -8.30
CA TYR A 57 -1.57 11.36 -7.49
C TYR A 57 -1.64 12.88 -7.71
N PRO A 58 -2.83 13.48 -7.54
CA PRO A 58 -2.97 14.94 -7.53
C PRO A 58 -2.07 15.61 -6.48
N ALA A 59 -1.50 16.78 -6.78
CA ALA A 59 -0.52 17.45 -5.92
C ALA A 59 -1.08 17.84 -4.54
N GLU A 60 -2.38 18.06 -4.45
CA GLU A 60 -3.13 18.38 -3.24
C GLU A 60 -3.43 17.16 -2.36
N SER A 61 -3.08 15.95 -2.80
CA SER A 61 -3.34 14.72 -2.06
C SER A 61 -2.63 14.72 -0.69
N ASP A 62 -3.34 14.31 0.35
CA ASP A 62 -2.77 14.09 1.67
C ASP A 62 -2.31 12.64 1.80
N ILE A 63 -1.00 12.44 1.71
CA ILE A 63 -0.38 11.13 1.79
C ILE A 63 0.37 11.01 3.10
N LYS A 64 0.08 9.96 3.87
CA LYS A 64 0.73 9.66 5.13
C LYS A 64 1.23 8.24 5.14
N PHE A 65 2.35 8.02 5.80
CA PHE A 65 2.79 6.69 6.18
C PHE A 65 2.52 6.48 7.65
N GLU A 66 1.95 5.33 7.95
CA GLU A 66 1.89 4.80 9.31
C GLU A 66 2.90 3.66 9.42
N ILE A 67 3.79 3.77 10.40
CA ILE A 67 4.84 2.79 10.67
C ILE A 67 4.70 2.29 12.10
N VAL A 68 4.66 0.97 12.25
CA VAL A 68 4.53 0.32 13.55
C VAL A 68 5.78 -0.53 13.79
N PRO A 69 6.64 -0.14 14.74
CA PRO A 69 7.77 -0.96 15.15
C PRO A 69 7.29 -2.29 15.73
N ILE A 70 7.97 -3.39 15.37
CA ILE A 70 7.72 -4.73 15.91
C ILE A 70 8.96 -5.12 16.72
N ARG A 71 8.79 -5.17 18.04
CA ARG A 71 9.90 -5.33 19.00
C ARG A 71 10.47 -6.75 18.99
N ASP A 72 9.60 -7.73 18.79
CA ASP A 72 9.97 -9.14 18.77
C ASP A 72 9.61 -9.75 17.41
N CYS A 73 10.61 -9.90 16.53
CA CYS A 73 10.42 -10.30 15.14
C CYS A 73 10.51 -11.80 14.99
N TRP A 74 9.36 -12.45 14.83
CA TRP A 74 9.27 -13.88 14.56
C TRP A 74 8.72 -14.03 13.14
N ARG A 75 9.38 -14.88 12.33
CA ARG A 75 9.05 -15.26 10.94
C ARG A 75 7.87 -14.47 10.35
N GLU A 76 8.19 -13.51 9.49
CA GLU A 76 7.23 -12.76 8.65
C GLU A 76 5.83 -12.62 9.28
N VAL A 77 5.72 -11.79 10.33
CA VAL A 77 4.46 -11.19 10.84
C VAL A 77 3.98 -11.67 12.23
N GLU A 78 4.52 -12.72 12.85
CA GLU A 78 4.05 -13.17 14.18
C GLU A 78 4.65 -12.40 15.38
N GLY A 79 4.96 -11.11 15.20
CA GLY A 79 5.48 -10.31 16.29
C GLY A 79 4.47 -10.19 17.43
N LYS A 80 4.88 -10.54 18.65
CA LYS A 80 4.00 -10.51 19.84
C LYS A 80 4.00 -9.14 20.55
N GLN A 81 5.01 -8.32 20.28
CA GLN A 81 5.20 -7.03 20.94
C GLN A 81 5.36 -5.92 19.90
N PHE A 82 4.46 -4.95 19.94
CA PHE A 82 4.45 -3.79 19.06
C PHE A 82 4.87 -2.53 19.82
N GLY A 83 5.59 -1.64 19.14
CA GLY A 83 5.84 -0.28 19.59
C GLY A 83 4.70 0.67 19.22
N THR A 84 4.81 1.91 19.68
CA THR A 84 3.89 2.99 19.28
C THR A 84 4.04 3.27 17.80
N ALA A 85 2.91 3.46 17.10
CA ALA A 85 2.91 3.84 15.70
C ALA A 85 3.48 5.25 15.52
N GLU A 86 4.35 5.42 14.53
CA GLU A 86 4.77 6.72 14.02
C GLU A 86 4.00 7.02 12.74
N VAL A 87 3.33 8.17 12.70
CA VAL A 87 2.65 8.66 11.50
C VAL A 87 3.37 9.89 10.99
N PHE A 88 3.69 9.93 9.71
CA PHE A 88 4.27 11.11 9.09
C PHE A 88 3.66 11.39 7.72
N LYS A 89 3.65 12.66 7.35
CA LYS A 89 3.20 13.11 6.03
C LYS A 89 4.31 12.87 5.01
N ALA A 90 3.97 12.22 3.90
CA ALA A 90 4.84 12.06 2.75
C ALA A 90 4.79 13.30 1.86
N GLN A 91 5.86 13.52 1.10
CA GLN A 91 5.84 14.45 -0.03
C GLN A 91 4.94 13.84 -1.12
N ALA A 92 4.13 14.68 -1.78
CA ALA A 92 3.10 14.23 -2.70
C ALA A 92 3.66 13.58 -3.98
N ASP A 93 4.90 13.87 -4.34
CA ASP A 93 5.61 13.32 -5.49
C ASP A 93 6.57 12.20 -5.06
N LYS A 94 7.85 12.53 -4.83
CA LYS A 94 8.92 11.58 -4.54
C LYS A 94 9.61 12.00 -3.28
N GLY A 95 9.92 11.04 -2.44
CA GLY A 95 10.64 11.32 -1.21
C GLY A 95 11.24 10.08 -0.60
N SER A 96 11.95 10.32 0.49
CA SER A 96 12.61 9.28 1.26
C SER A 96 12.59 9.62 2.74
N ARG A 97 12.46 8.61 3.59
CA ARG A 97 12.66 8.72 5.03
C ARG A 97 13.52 7.56 5.52
N GLU A 98 14.58 7.90 6.25
CA GLU A 98 15.47 6.95 6.89
C GLU A 98 14.93 6.51 8.25
N PHE A 99 14.99 5.21 8.52
CA PHE A 99 14.66 4.58 9.78
C PHE A 99 15.84 3.78 10.28
N THR A 100 16.15 3.86 11.56
CA THR A 100 17.24 3.09 12.19
C THR A 100 16.68 2.15 13.25
N LEU A 101 17.29 0.96 13.44
CA LEU A 101 16.94 0.05 14.55
C LEU A 101 16.91 0.77 15.89
N LEU A 102 17.92 1.61 16.14
CA LEU A 102 18.07 2.35 17.40
C LEU A 102 16.94 3.36 17.58
N GLY A 103 16.61 4.12 16.53
CA GLY A 103 15.54 5.09 16.56
C GLY A 103 14.18 4.45 16.80
N MET A 104 13.90 3.33 16.14
CA MET A 104 12.64 2.59 16.27
C MET A 104 12.58 1.68 17.49
N LYS A 105 13.71 1.41 18.13
CA LYS A 105 13.88 0.40 19.20
C LYS A 105 13.25 -0.95 18.83
N ALA A 106 13.43 -1.36 17.57
CA ALA A 106 12.78 -2.54 16.99
C ALA A 106 13.64 -3.16 15.88
N LYS A 107 13.51 -4.48 15.68
CA LYS A 107 14.28 -5.25 14.68
C LYS A 107 13.54 -5.45 13.36
N CYS A 108 12.26 -5.10 13.31
CA CYS A 108 11.42 -5.12 12.13
C CYS A 108 10.28 -4.12 12.34
N PHE A 109 9.59 -3.79 11.27
CA PHE A 109 8.43 -2.92 11.31
C PHE A 109 7.44 -3.31 10.23
N LYS A 110 6.20 -2.89 10.42
CA LYS A 110 5.20 -2.87 9.36
C LYS A 110 4.86 -1.44 9.01
N TRP A 111 4.50 -1.22 7.75
CA TRP A 111 4.12 0.08 7.25
C TRP A 111 2.94 -0.03 6.30
N ARG A 112 2.17 1.05 6.19
CA ARG A 112 1.12 1.23 5.18
C ARG A 112 1.01 2.71 4.81
N ALA A 113 0.49 2.99 3.61
CA ALA A 113 0.15 4.34 3.21
C ALA A 113 -1.34 4.60 3.49
N ILE A 114 -1.65 5.82 3.92
CA ILE A 114 -2.99 6.38 4.05
C ILE A 114 -3.02 7.53 3.05
N ILE A 115 -3.88 7.42 2.05
CA ILE A 115 -3.94 8.31 0.90
C ILE A 115 -5.33 8.93 0.86
N THR A 116 -5.38 10.24 0.93
CA THR A 116 -6.63 11.01 0.84
C THR A 116 -6.51 12.00 -0.31
N THR A 117 -7.36 11.84 -1.32
CA THR A 117 -7.58 12.78 -2.42
C THR A 117 -8.98 13.37 -2.30
N ALA A 118 -9.38 14.24 -3.23
CA ALA A 118 -10.76 14.74 -3.28
C ALA A 118 -11.79 13.61 -3.48
N ASP A 119 -11.44 12.60 -4.29
CA ASP A 119 -12.35 11.55 -4.75
C ASP A 119 -12.06 10.16 -4.12
N CYS A 120 -11.00 10.04 -3.33
CA CYS A 120 -10.58 8.78 -2.75
C CYS A 120 -10.07 8.93 -1.31
N ASN A 121 -10.45 7.99 -0.46
CA ASN A 121 -9.76 7.73 0.79
C ASN A 121 -9.39 6.24 0.86
N GLN A 122 -8.09 5.94 0.76
CA GLN A 122 -7.57 4.60 0.75
C GLN A 122 -6.54 4.40 1.85
N THR A 123 -6.60 3.22 2.48
CA THR A 123 -5.53 2.72 3.33
C THR A 123 -5.00 1.43 2.72
N THR A 124 -3.69 1.35 2.50
CA THR A 124 -3.07 0.19 1.87
C THR A 124 -2.95 -0.97 2.86
N ASP A 125 -2.77 -2.19 2.34
CA ASP A 125 -2.40 -3.32 3.17
C ASP A 125 -1.06 -3.09 3.86
N TRP A 126 -0.90 -3.73 5.01
CA TRP A 126 0.37 -3.75 5.73
C TRP A 126 1.45 -4.46 4.92
N LYS A 127 2.59 -3.78 4.75
CA LYS A 127 3.83 -4.35 4.25
C LYS A 127 4.83 -4.46 5.39
N TYR A 128 5.75 -5.41 5.30
CA TYR A 128 6.65 -5.78 6.39
C TYR A 128 8.09 -5.67 5.95
N TYR A 129 8.94 -5.19 6.86
CA TYR A 129 10.37 -5.13 6.67
C TYR A 129 11.10 -5.60 7.91
N SER A 130 12.11 -6.43 7.74
CA SER A 130 12.94 -6.97 8.81
C SER A 130 14.40 -6.61 8.60
N PHE A 131 15.06 -6.12 9.65
CA PHE A 131 16.51 -5.93 9.68
C PHE A 131 17.25 -7.23 10.01
N LEU A 132 16.53 -8.30 10.37
CA LEU A 132 17.13 -9.60 10.63
C LEU A 132 17.55 -10.28 9.31
N PRO A 133 18.66 -11.05 9.32
CA PRO A 133 19.03 -11.89 8.19
C PRO A 133 17.87 -12.82 7.80
N LYS A 134 17.68 -13.03 6.50
CA LYS A 134 16.86 -14.14 6.01
C LYS A 134 17.69 -15.42 6.21
N ASN A 135 17.28 -16.27 7.14
CA ASN A 135 17.84 -17.61 7.30
C ASN A 135 17.37 -18.54 6.19
#